data_AF-R5LLG8-F1
#
_entry.id   AF-R5LLG8-F1
#
_cell.length_a   1.000
_cell.length_b   1.000
_cell.length_c   1.000
_cell.angle_alpha   90.00
_cell.angle_beta   90.00
_cell.angle_gamma   90.00
#
_symmetry.space_group_name_H-M   'P 1'
#
loop_
_entity.id
_entity.type
_entity.pdbx_description
1 polymer ?
#
loop_
_entity_poly.entity_id
_entity_poly.type
_entity_poly.pdbx_seq_one_letter_code
_entity_poly.pdbx_strand_id
1 'polypeptide(L)'
;MKELNVVLTELGISKVRLAKYLGVSRQMLYNYLAIDNINNWPKEKAAKLLSLLNIENIEQLGSLKINGEYIIEVENRLNEGVKDTSNKDIIADLKGFNKKEQELLSDIINLLKEKLSSDKTKDTYNTYLYLYHFLQSMETNQELKYILGYVSKSLGFTPPMEFAFNGDKQFIFESIMFSAMTLYNNGGASKTRLAASHKRFEEDIEHKNEEKLSRTQELNTAKIQALKELGYTEINEDNAKEVLEKIAEIQSRKV
;
A
#
# COMPACT_ATOMS: atom_id res chain seq x y z
N MET A 1 27.28 -29.33 -8.08
CA MET A 1 26.53 -29.02 -6.84
C MET A 1 27.30 -29.12 -5.53
N LYS A 2 28.13 -30.14 -5.30
CA LYS A 2 28.91 -30.25 -4.04
C LYS A 2 29.79 -29.02 -3.79
N GLU A 3 30.49 -28.56 -4.82
CA GLU A 3 31.33 -27.36 -4.80
C GLU A 3 30.55 -26.08 -4.50
N LEU A 4 29.37 -25.89 -5.13
CA LEU A 4 28.47 -24.78 -4.79
C LEU A 4 28.06 -24.78 -3.31
N ASN A 5 27.78 -25.96 -2.73
CA ASN A 5 27.45 -26.04 -1.31
C ASN A 5 28.63 -25.66 -0.42
N VAL A 6 29.86 -26.03 -0.78
CA VAL A 6 31.07 -25.62 -0.06
C VAL A 6 31.23 -24.10 -0.10
N VAL A 7 31.16 -23.51 -1.29
CA VAL A 7 31.26 -22.05 -1.48
C VAL A 7 30.19 -21.29 -0.68
N LEU A 8 28.94 -21.75 -0.70
CA LEU A 8 27.87 -21.13 0.09
C LEU A 8 28.12 -21.21 1.60
N THR A 9 28.73 -22.30 2.07
CA THR A 9 29.10 -22.48 3.48
C THR A 9 30.27 -21.59 3.86
N GLU A 10 31.30 -21.49 3.03
CA GLU A 10 32.46 -20.60 3.24
C GLU A 10 32.04 -19.12 3.24
N LEU A 11 31.04 -18.76 2.44
CA LEU A 11 30.42 -17.43 2.43
C LEU A 11 29.46 -17.18 3.61
N GLY A 12 29.19 -18.17 4.45
CA GLY A 12 28.25 -18.04 5.58
C GLY A 12 26.78 -17.85 5.18
N ILE A 13 26.40 -18.18 3.93
CA ILE A 13 25.04 -17.97 3.43
C ILE A 13 24.15 -19.13 3.89
N SER A 14 23.25 -18.84 4.83
CA SER A 14 22.27 -19.83 5.28
C SER A 14 21.27 -20.18 4.18
N LYS A 15 20.78 -21.43 4.17
CA LYS A 15 19.72 -21.88 3.25
C LYS A 15 18.45 -21.03 3.38
N VAL A 16 18.20 -20.46 4.54
CA VAL A 16 17.08 -19.54 4.78
C VAL A 16 17.28 -18.22 4.02
N ARG A 17 18.47 -17.60 4.12
CA ARG A 17 18.76 -16.34 3.42
C ARG A 17 18.80 -16.56 1.91
N LEU A 18 19.39 -17.65 1.44
CA LEU A 18 19.43 -17.98 0.02
C LEU A 18 18.03 -18.21 -0.58
N ALA A 19 17.14 -18.92 0.12
CA ALA A 19 15.77 -19.14 -0.34
C ALA A 19 15.00 -17.82 -0.48
N LYS A 20 15.18 -16.89 0.47
CA LYS A 20 14.60 -15.54 0.42
C LYS A 20 15.13 -14.76 -0.79
N TYR A 21 16.45 -14.74 -0.99
CA TYR A 21 17.09 -14.04 -2.12
C TYR A 21 16.60 -14.56 -3.48
N LEU A 22 16.44 -15.88 -3.62
CA LEU A 22 15.94 -16.49 -4.85
C LEU A 22 14.41 -16.36 -5.03
N GLY A 23 13.68 -15.93 -3.99
CA GLY A 23 12.22 -15.81 -4.00
C GLY A 23 11.52 -17.16 -4.10
N VAL A 24 12.01 -18.17 -3.36
CA VAL A 24 11.45 -19.54 -3.38
C VAL A 24 11.27 -20.10 -1.97
N SER A 25 10.41 -21.11 -1.81
CA SER A 25 10.27 -21.80 -0.53
C SER A 25 11.53 -22.60 -0.19
N ARG A 26 11.75 -22.85 1.11
CA ARG A 26 12.90 -23.67 1.56
C ARG A 26 12.89 -25.06 0.94
N GLN A 27 11.72 -25.67 0.78
CA GLN A 27 11.57 -26.98 0.15
C GLN A 27 12.01 -26.94 -1.32
N MET A 28 11.62 -25.89 -2.05
CA MET A 28 12.04 -25.70 -3.45
C MET A 28 13.55 -25.48 -3.56
N LEU A 29 14.16 -24.76 -2.63
CA LEU A 29 15.62 -24.62 -2.60
C LEU A 29 16.31 -25.98 -2.41
N TYR A 30 15.82 -26.84 -1.52
CA TYR A 30 16.38 -28.18 -1.35
C TYR A 30 16.23 -29.02 -2.62
N ASN A 31 15.07 -28.96 -3.28
CA ASN A 31 14.84 -29.65 -4.55
C ASN A 31 15.85 -29.18 -5.61
N TYR A 32 16.07 -27.87 -5.73
CA TYR A 32 17.05 -27.32 -6.67
C TYR A 32 18.49 -27.70 -6.33
N LEU A 33 18.86 -27.70 -5.05
CA LEU A 33 20.21 -28.08 -4.62
C LEU A 33 20.51 -29.57 -4.82
N ALA A 34 19.48 -30.40 -5.00
CA ALA A 34 19.58 -31.81 -5.33
C ALA A 34 19.75 -32.09 -6.84
N ILE A 35 19.54 -31.10 -7.71
CA ILE A 35 19.72 -31.25 -9.16
C ILE A 35 21.20 -31.08 -9.51
N ASP A 36 21.81 -32.06 -10.18
CA ASP A 36 23.26 -32.11 -10.42
C ASP A 36 23.83 -30.93 -11.23
N ASN A 37 23.02 -30.34 -12.12
CA ASN A 37 23.43 -29.24 -13.00
C ASN A 37 22.54 -28.01 -12.80
N ILE A 38 23.16 -26.84 -12.60
CA ILE A 38 22.46 -25.56 -12.45
C ILE A 38 21.66 -25.18 -13.70
N ASN A 39 22.06 -25.64 -14.89
CA ASN A 39 21.36 -25.37 -16.14
C ASN A 39 19.95 -25.99 -16.18
N ASN A 40 19.68 -26.95 -15.29
CA ASN A 40 18.37 -27.55 -15.12
C ASN A 40 17.48 -26.78 -14.12
N TRP A 41 17.98 -25.71 -13.52
CA TRP A 41 17.17 -24.79 -12.72
C TRP A 41 16.32 -23.89 -13.65
N PRO A 42 15.24 -23.29 -13.14
CA PRO A 42 14.59 -22.20 -13.86
C PRO A 42 15.60 -21.09 -14.17
N LYS A 43 15.65 -20.64 -15.43
CA LYS A 43 16.67 -19.71 -15.95
C LYS A 43 16.86 -18.46 -15.07
N GLU A 44 15.76 -17.89 -14.59
CA GLU A 44 15.77 -16.73 -13.68
C GLU A 44 16.51 -17.03 -12.35
N LYS A 45 16.30 -18.22 -11.77
CA LYS A 45 16.90 -18.60 -10.48
C LYS A 45 18.38 -18.94 -10.62
N ALA A 46 18.76 -19.60 -11.72
CA ALA A 46 20.16 -19.82 -12.07
C ALA A 46 20.89 -18.48 -12.24
N ALA A 47 20.34 -17.56 -13.03
CA ALA A 47 20.93 -16.24 -13.27
C ALA A 47 21.08 -15.43 -11.97
N LYS A 48 20.07 -15.45 -11.08
CA LYS A 48 20.16 -14.81 -9.76
C LYS A 48 21.29 -15.38 -8.91
N LEU A 49 21.45 -16.70 -8.88
CA LEU A 49 22.53 -17.33 -8.11
C LEU A 49 23.92 -16.99 -8.66
N LEU A 50 24.09 -16.99 -9.98
CA LEU A 50 25.36 -16.61 -10.63
C LEU A 50 25.69 -15.12 -10.37
N SER A 51 24.68 -14.25 -10.45
CA SER A 51 24.78 -12.82 -10.10
C SER A 51 25.17 -12.58 -8.64
N LEU A 52 24.61 -13.36 -7.71
CA LEU A 52 25.00 -13.32 -6.29
C LEU A 52 26.48 -13.64 -6.08
N LEU A 53 27.03 -14.56 -6.87
CA LEU A 53 28.43 -14.99 -6.78
C LEU A 53 29.39 -14.20 -7.69
N ASN A 54 28.89 -13.28 -8.52
CA ASN A 54 29.68 -12.54 -9.52
C ASN A 54 30.37 -13.44 -10.56
N ILE A 55 29.69 -14.49 -11.01
CA ILE A 55 30.23 -15.42 -12.01
C ILE A 55 29.31 -15.48 -13.22
N GLU A 56 29.87 -15.72 -14.39
CA GLU A 56 29.12 -15.87 -15.64
C GLU A 56 28.57 -17.29 -15.80
N ASN A 57 29.28 -18.27 -15.26
CA ASN A 57 28.93 -19.69 -15.36
C ASN A 57 29.40 -20.48 -14.14
N ILE A 58 28.92 -21.72 -14.01
CA ILE A 58 29.17 -22.54 -12.82
C ILE A 58 30.60 -23.09 -12.77
N GLU A 59 31.26 -23.17 -13.93
CA GLU A 59 32.63 -23.63 -14.08
C GLU A 59 33.64 -22.66 -13.42
N GLN A 60 33.26 -21.39 -13.27
CA GLN A 60 34.07 -20.38 -12.58
C GLN A 60 34.09 -20.54 -11.04
N LEU A 61 33.25 -21.40 -10.45
CA LEU A 61 33.22 -21.62 -8.99
C LEU A 61 34.59 -21.98 -8.41
N GLY A 62 35.31 -22.90 -9.06
CA GLY A 62 36.61 -23.37 -8.58
C GLY A 62 37.72 -22.32 -8.63
N SER A 63 37.49 -21.20 -9.34
CA SER A 63 38.44 -20.08 -9.43
C SER A 63 38.17 -18.96 -8.42
N LEU A 64 37.07 -19.03 -7.67
CA LEU A 64 36.69 -18.02 -6.70
C LEU A 64 37.66 -18.01 -5.52
N LYS A 65 38.24 -16.83 -5.26
CA LYS A 65 39.02 -16.59 -4.05
C LYS A 65 38.13 -15.95 -3.00
N ILE A 66 37.68 -16.75 -2.04
CA ILE A 66 36.84 -16.29 -0.95
C ILE A 66 37.72 -15.59 0.09
N ASN A 67 37.87 -14.27 -0.05
CA ASN A 67 38.54 -13.39 0.90
C ASN A 67 37.51 -12.53 1.67
N GLY A 68 37.96 -11.77 2.67
CA GLY A 68 37.07 -10.94 3.48
C GLY A 68 36.28 -9.89 2.68
N GLU A 69 36.90 -9.31 1.65
CA GLU A 69 36.27 -8.33 0.77
C GLU A 69 35.15 -8.95 -0.07
N TYR A 70 35.41 -10.12 -0.66
CA TYR A 70 34.42 -10.88 -1.43
C TYR A 70 33.23 -11.32 -0.58
N ILE A 71 33.45 -11.70 0.69
CA ILE A 71 32.35 -12.02 1.63
C ILE A 71 31.46 -10.79 1.84
N ILE A 72 32.03 -9.61 2.05
CA ILE A 72 31.29 -8.36 2.23
C ILE A 72 30.49 -8.00 0.97
N GLU A 73 31.08 -8.13 -0.22
CA GLU A 73 30.40 -7.87 -1.50
C GLU A 73 29.24 -8.83 -1.75
N VAL A 74 29.40 -10.10 -1.44
CA VAL A 74 28.32 -11.09 -1.56
C VAL A 74 27.22 -10.80 -0.55
N GLU A 75 27.56 -10.42 0.68
CA GLU A 75 26.57 -10.04 1.69
C GLU A 75 25.80 -8.77 1.29
N ASN A 76 26.45 -7.77 0.72
CA ASN A 76 25.80 -6.59 0.17
C ASN A 76 24.80 -6.95 -0.93
N ARG A 77 25.20 -7.79 -1.90
CA ARG A 77 24.29 -8.26 -2.96
C ARG A 77 23.14 -9.12 -2.44
N LEU A 78 23.40 -9.95 -1.44
CA LEU A 78 22.38 -10.76 -0.77
C LEU A 78 21.34 -9.84 -0.09
N ASN A 79 21.79 -8.78 0.57
CA ASN A 79 20.94 -7.79 1.23
C ASN A 79 20.18 -6.89 0.24
N GLU A 80 20.80 -6.52 -0.88
CA GLU A 80 20.18 -5.79 -1.97
C GLU A 80 19.08 -6.61 -2.65
N GLY A 81 19.33 -7.88 -3.01
CA GLY A 81 18.31 -8.73 -3.64
C GLY A 81 17.12 -9.09 -2.74
N VAL A 82 17.33 -9.13 -1.42
CA VAL A 82 16.23 -9.26 -0.44
C VAL A 82 15.40 -7.97 -0.38
N LYS A 83 16.04 -6.79 -0.43
CA LYS A 83 15.34 -5.50 -0.55
C LYS A 83 14.61 -5.35 -1.89
N ASP A 84 15.18 -5.89 -2.97
CA ASP A 84 14.64 -5.78 -4.33
C ASP A 84 13.38 -6.63 -4.53
N THR A 85 13.21 -7.72 -3.78
CA THR A 85 11.99 -8.56 -3.84
C THR A 85 10.84 -8.00 -3.00
N SER A 86 11.13 -7.18 -1.98
CA SER A 86 10.10 -6.47 -1.20
C SER A 86 9.81 -5.06 -1.72
N ASN A 87 10.72 -4.44 -2.47
CA ASN A 87 10.57 -3.08 -3.00
C ASN A 87 10.06 -3.03 -4.45
N LYS A 88 10.15 -4.12 -5.24
CA LYS A 88 9.69 -4.09 -6.64
C LYS A 88 8.18 -4.13 -6.83
N ASP A 89 7.41 -4.58 -5.85
CA ASP A 89 5.95 -4.63 -6.01
C ASP A 89 5.24 -3.31 -5.64
N ILE A 90 5.94 -2.28 -5.14
CA ILE A 90 5.34 -0.96 -4.82
C ILE A 90 6.12 0.23 -5.42
N ILE A 91 7.41 0.08 -5.79
CA ILE A 91 8.18 1.12 -6.51
C ILE A 91 8.32 0.78 -8.02
N ALA A 92 7.25 0.24 -8.60
CA ALA A 92 7.06 0.09 -10.04
C ALA A 92 5.58 0.45 -10.29
N ASP A 93 5.22 1.58 -10.90
CA ASP A 93 5.78 2.15 -12.11
C ASP A 93 5.45 3.66 -12.17
N LEU A 94 6.35 4.52 -11.70
CA LEU A 94 6.16 5.97 -11.83
C LEU A 94 6.37 6.47 -13.27
N LYS A 95 6.72 5.59 -14.22
CA LYS A 95 7.05 5.94 -15.62
C LYS A 95 5.87 6.53 -16.40
N GLY A 96 4.64 6.42 -15.89
CA GLY A 96 3.44 7.03 -16.47
C GLY A 96 3.19 8.50 -16.05
N PHE A 97 3.90 9.01 -15.05
CA PHE A 97 3.72 10.37 -14.52
C PHE A 97 4.72 11.36 -15.12
N ASN A 98 4.40 12.66 -15.07
CA ASN A 98 5.36 13.68 -15.46
C ASN A 98 6.44 13.87 -14.39
N LYS A 99 7.58 14.49 -14.75
CA LYS A 99 8.73 14.62 -13.85
C LYS A 99 8.40 15.26 -12.49
N LYS A 100 7.53 16.29 -12.47
CA LYS A 100 7.14 16.97 -11.23
C LYS A 100 6.28 16.06 -10.33
N GLU A 101 5.38 15.29 -10.91
CA GLU A 101 4.56 14.31 -10.19
C GLU A 101 5.43 13.18 -9.62
N GLN A 102 6.40 12.69 -10.39
CA GLN A 102 7.33 11.66 -9.93
C GLN A 102 8.18 12.15 -8.75
N GLU A 103 8.70 13.38 -8.85
CA GLU A 103 9.47 14.03 -7.77
C GLU A 103 8.61 14.16 -6.51
N LEU A 104 7.40 14.72 -6.63
CA LEU A 104 6.49 14.89 -5.49
C LEU A 104 6.13 13.56 -4.81
N LEU A 105 5.78 12.54 -5.58
CA LEU A 105 5.44 11.22 -5.03
C LEU A 105 6.64 10.57 -4.35
N SER A 106 7.84 10.72 -4.92
CA SER A 106 9.07 10.19 -4.32
C SER A 106 9.38 10.87 -2.99
N ASP A 107 9.23 12.19 -2.92
CA ASP A 107 9.44 12.96 -1.69
C ASP A 107 8.44 12.56 -0.60
N ILE A 108 7.15 12.40 -0.94
CA ILE A 108 6.13 11.90 0.00
C ILE A 108 6.50 10.52 0.52
N ILE A 109 6.87 9.58 -0.36
CA ILE A 109 7.25 8.21 0.04
C ILE A 109 8.45 8.24 1.00
N ASN A 110 9.45 9.08 0.72
CA ASN A 110 10.62 9.19 1.58
C ASN A 110 10.27 9.76 2.96
N LEU A 111 9.47 10.84 3.01
CA LEU A 111 8.97 11.40 4.27
C LEU A 111 8.21 10.36 5.11
N LEU A 112 7.37 9.54 4.46
CA LEU A 112 6.62 8.49 5.14
C LEU A 112 7.56 7.38 5.68
N LYS A 113 8.54 6.96 4.89
CA LYS A 113 9.52 5.94 5.29
C LYS A 113 10.40 6.39 6.46
N GLU A 114 10.89 7.62 6.43
CA GLU A 114 11.75 8.17 7.48
C GLU A 114 11.06 8.21 8.84
N LYS A 115 9.80 8.66 8.86
CA LYS A 115 8.97 8.69 10.07
C LYS A 115 8.65 7.29 10.58
N LEU A 116 8.29 6.32 9.72
CA LEU A 116 8.08 4.93 10.14
C LEU A 116 9.34 4.28 10.70
N SER A 117 10.50 4.59 10.11
CA SER A 117 11.77 4.00 10.53
C SER A 117 12.27 4.53 11.87
N SER A 118 11.85 5.74 12.24
CA SER A 118 12.27 6.42 13.47
C SER A 118 11.31 6.23 14.64
N ASP A 119 10.05 5.86 14.38
CA ASP A 119 9.05 5.67 15.43
C ASP A 119 9.13 4.29 16.11
N LYS A 120 9.05 4.30 17.44
CA LYS A 120 8.97 3.10 18.28
C LYS A 120 7.60 2.94 18.95
N THR A 121 6.67 3.86 18.68
CA THR A 121 5.30 3.88 19.20
C THR A 121 4.30 3.38 18.15
N LYS A 122 3.01 3.37 18.50
CA LYS A 122 1.92 3.08 17.54
C LYS A 122 1.39 4.34 16.86
N ASP A 123 1.90 5.52 17.18
CA ASP A 123 1.31 6.79 16.76
C ASP A 123 1.52 7.03 15.27
N THR A 124 2.72 6.74 14.73
CA THR A 124 2.98 6.87 13.30
C THR A 124 2.13 5.92 12.48
N TYR A 125 1.95 4.69 12.95
CA TYR A 125 1.05 3.73 12.29
C TYR A 125 -0.39 4.26 12.22
N ASN A 126 -0.95 4.70 13.35
CA ASN A 126 -2.32 5.22 13.39
C ASN A 126 -2.49 6.49 12.53
N THR A 127 -1.49 7.38 12.56
CA THR A 127 -1.47 8.58 11.72
C THR A 127 -1.54 8.21 10.24
N TYR A 128 -0.80 7.18 9.81
CA TYR A 128 -0.77 6.76 8.42
C TYR A 128 -2.00 6.01 7.99
N LEU A 129 -2.61 5.25 8.91
CA LEU A 129 -3.92 4.66 8.67
C LEU A 129 -4.98 5.74 8.41
N TYR A 130 -4.97 6.83 9.19
CA TYR A 130 -5.88 7.95 8.96
C TYR A 130 -5.58 8.69 7.66
N LEU A 131 -4.30 8.91 7.33
CA LEU A 131 -3.90 9.49 6.04
C LEU A 131 -4.36 8.61 4.87
N TYR A 132 -4.22 7.28 4.98
CA TYR A 132 -4.69 6.33 3.97
C TYR A 132 -6.21 6.46 3.73
N HIS A 133 -7.01 6.45 4.81
CA HIS A 133 -8.46 6.65 4.69
C HIS A 133 -8.82 8.01 4.11
N PHE A 134 -8.06 9.07 4.47
CA PHE A 134 -8.24 10.42 3.94
C PHE A 134 -8.02 10.43 2.41
N LEU A 135 -6.93 9.84 1.93
CA LEU A 135 -6.61 9.77 0.51
C LEU A 135 -7.66 8.98 -0.28
N GLN A 136 -8.12 7.84 0.25
CA GLN A 136 -9.20 7.06 -0.38
C GLN A 136 -10.51 7.83 -0.51
N SER A 137 -10.80 8.70 0.45
CA SER A 137 -12.07 9.43 0.53
C SER A 137 -12.05 10.75 -0.23
N MET A 138 -10.89 11.21 -0.68
CA MET A 138 -10.68 12.56 -1.23
C MET A 138 -11.35 12.79 -2.59
N GLU A 139 -11.56 11.72 -3.36
CA GLU A 139 -12.26 11.82 -4.65
C GLU A 139 -13.78 12.01 -4.49
N THR A 140 -14.36 11.48 -3.41
CA THR A 140 -15.80 11.59 -3.13
C THR A 140 -16.16 12.73 -2.19
N ASN A 141 -15.18 13.30 -1.46
CA ASN A 141 -15.40 14.36 -0.47
C ASN A 141 -14.48 15.55 -0.77
N GLN A 142 -15.01 16.57 -1.45
CA GLN A 142 -14.24 17.72 -1.93
C GLN A 142 -13.64 18.55 -0.79
N GLU A 143 -14.29 18.57 0.36
CA GLU A 143 -13.88 19.27 1.58
C GLU A 143 -12.50 18.81 2.06
N LEU A 144 -12.13 17.54 1.81
CA LEU A 144 -10.80 17.03 2.15
C LEU A 144 -9.70 17.76 1.36
N LYS A 145 -9.95 18.12 0.10
CA LYS A 145 -9.03 18.94 -0.70
C LYS A 145 -8.90 20.36 -0.11
N TYR A 146 -9.99 20.92 0.42
CA TYR A 146 -9.95 22.23 1.08
C TYR A 146 -9.20 22.20 2.42
N ILE A 147 -9.25 21.09 3.17
CA ILE A 147 -8.40 20.90 4.37
C ILE A 147 -6.92 20.97 3.99
N LEU A 148 -6.50 20.30 2.91
CA LEU A 148 -5.12 20.35 2.44
C LEU A 148 -4.72 21.78 2.02
N GLY A 149 -5.60 22.48 1.29
CA GLY A 149 -5.40 23.88 0.92
C GLY A 149 -5.23 24.79 2.14
N TYR A 150 -6.11 24.67 3.13
CA TYR A 150 -6.04 25.39 4.40
C TYR A 150 -4.69 25.17 5.10
N VAL A 151 -4.28 23.91 5.27
CA VAL A 151 -3.03 23.57 5.96
C VAL A 151 -1.84 24.16 5.22
N SER A 152 -1.77 24.00 3.89
CA SER A 152 -0.70 24.54 3.06
C SER A 152 -0.56 26.06 3.20
N LYS A 153 -1.68 26.78 3.19
CA LYS A 153 -1.72 28.25 3.38
C LYS A 153 -1.35 28.65 4.80
N SER A 154 -1.89 27.97 5.81
CA SER A 154 -1.63 28.29 7.22
C SER A 154 -0.16 28.13 7.61
N LEU A 155 0.57 27.24 6.91
CA LEU A 155 2.00 27.01 7.08
C LEU A 155 2.87 27.87 6.15
N GLY A 156 2.26 28.70 5.30
CA GLY A 156 2.95 29.64 4.42
C GLY A 156 3.52 29.02 3.12
N PHE A 157 3.20 27.76 2.81
CA PHE A 157 3.64 27.13 1.55
C PHE A 157 2.85 27.63 0.34
N THR A 158 1.63 28.11 0.56
CA THR A 158 0.74 28.62 -0.49
C THR A 158 0.22 30.02 -0.12
N PRO A 159 0.15 30.97 -1.07
CA PRO A 159 -0.47 32.28 -0.83
C PRO A 159 -1.93 32.18 -0.37
N PRO A 160 -2.41 33.06 0.54
CA PRO A 160 -3.77 32.98 1.08
C PRO A 160 -4.90 33.07 0.03
N MET A 161 -4.69 33.86 -1.02
CA MET A 161 -5.67 34.12 -2.07
C MET A 161 -5.54 33.20 -3.30
N GLU A 162 -4.72 32.13 -3.20
CA GLU A 162 -4.63 31.13 -4.25
C GLU A 162 -5.66 30.01 -4.03
N PHE A 163 -6.53 29.78 -5.00
CA PHE A 163 -7.57 28.76 -4.93
C PHE A 163 -7.44 27.79 -6.11
N ALA A 164 -6.93 26.58 -5.83
CA ALA A 164 -6.67 25.55 -6.84
C ALA A 164 -7.91 24.68 -7.15
N PHE A 165 -8.99 24.81 -6.38
CA PHE A 165 -10.20 24.00 -6.51
C PHE A 165 -11.43 24.90 -6.78
N ASN A 166 -12.60 24.59 -6.21
CA ASN A 166 -13.74 25.50 -6.25
C ASN A 166 -13.46 26.71 -5.34
N GLY A 167 -13.15 27.87 -5.93
CA GLY A 167 -12.73 29.06 -5.20
C GLY A 167 -13.69 29.50 -4.09
N ASP A 168 -14.98 29.61 -4.40
CA ASP A 168 -15.98 30.08 -3.41
C ASP A 168 -16.14 29.10 -2.25
N LYS A 169 -16.30 27.81 -2.55
CA LYS A 169 -16.44 26.78 -1.51
C LYS A 169 -15.16 26.63 -0.69
N GLN A 170 -14.00 26.67 -1.34
CA GLN A 170 -12.71 26.60 -0.68
C GLN A 170 -12.51 27.79 0.26
N PHE A 171 -12.81 29.02 -0.19
CA PHE A 171 -12.74 30.21 0.64
C PHE A 171 -13.65 30.14 1.88
N ILE A 172 -14.90 29.71 1.70
CA ILE A 172 -15.86 29.54 2.80
C ILE A 172 -15.33 28.50 3.79
N PHE A 173 -14.90 27.34 3.30
CA PHE A 173 -14.42 26.25 4.13
C PHE A 173 -13.15 26.65 4.92
N GLU A 174 -12.16 27.24 4.25
CA GLU A 174 -10.91 27.71 4.87
C GLU A 174 -11.19 28.74 5.97
N SER A 175 -12.17 29.64 5.76
CA SER A 175 -12.58 30.65 6.73
C SER A 175 -13.25 30.03 7.98
N ILE A 176 -14.10 29.01 7.79
CA ILE A 176 -14.71 28.23 8.89
C ILE A 176 -13.63 27.47 9.65
N MET A 177 -12.71 26.81 8.95
CA MET A 177 -11.60 26.06 9.56
C MET A 177 -10.68 26.97 10.37
N PHE A 178 -10.34 28.15 9.86
CA PHE A 178 -9.57 29.16 10.59
C PHE A 178 -10.26 29.56 11.90
N SER A 179 -11.57 29.80 11.84
CA SER A 179 -12.37 30.17 13.00
C SER A 179 -12.40 29.04 14.04
N ALA A 180 -12.58 27.79 13.59
CA ALA A 180 -12.57 26.61 14.46
C ALA A 180 -11.20 26.38 15.12
N MET A 181 -10.10 26.51 14.36
CA MET A 181 -8.74 26.40 14.88
C MET A 181 -8.41 27.51 15.87
N THR A 182 -8.85 28.74 15.61
CA THR A 182 -8.71 29.87 16.53
C THR A 182 -9.44 29.59 17.84
N LEU A 183 -10.67 29.06 17.78
CA LEU A 183 -11.44 28.70 18.96
C LEU A 183 -10.75 27.59 19.78
N TYR A 184 -10.20 26.58 19.11
CA TYR A 184 -9.45 25.49 19.73
C TYR A 184 -8.19 26.01 20.45
N ASN A 185 -7.37 26.80 19.76
CA ASN A 185 -6.11 27.32 20.30
C ASN A 185 -6.33 28.30 21.45
N ASN A 186 -7.38 29.12 21.39
CA ASN A 186 -7.66 30.14 22.40
C ASN A 186 -8.55 29.64 23.55
N GLY A 187 -9.02 28.38 23.51
CA GLY A 187 -9.75 27.75 24.62
C GLY A 187 -11.14 28.31 24.92
N GLY A 188 -11.87 28.81 23.91
CA GLY A 188 -13.11 29.60 24.11
C GLY A 188 -14.40 28.80 24.30
N ALA A 189 -14.39 27.47 24.16
CA ALA A 189 -15.60 26.65 24.22
C ALA A 189 -15.76 25.95 25.59
N SER A 190 -16.96 25.99 26.16
CA SER A 190 -17.23 25.29 27.42
C SER A 190 -17.20 23.76 27.24
N LYS A 191 -16.63 23.03 28.20
CA LYS A 191 -16.55 21.56 28.17
C LYS A 191 -17.92 20.91 27.95
N THR A 192 -18.98 21.45 28.55
CA THR A 192 -20.35 20.95 28.39
C THR A 192 -20.86 21.09 26.95
N ARG A 193 -20.57 22.22 26.27
CA ARG A 193 -20.95 22.41 24.86
C ARG A 193 -20.15 21.48 23.94
N LEU A 194 -18.86 21.30 24.21
CA LEU A 194 -18.01 20.38 23.45
C LEU A 194 -18.49 18.94 23.59
N ALA A 195 -18.83 18.49 24.80
CA ALA A 195 -19.38 17.15 25.04
C ALA A 195 -20.71 16.93 24.30
N ALA A 196 -21.62 17.92 24.34
CA ALA A 196 -22.87 17.83 23.59
C ALA A 196 -22.66 17.78 22.07
N SER A 197 -21.69 18.54 21.55
CA SER A 197 -21.32 18.50 20.13
C SER A 197 -20.70 17.16 19.74
N HIS A 198 -19.87 16.58 20.62
CA HIS A 198 -19.26 15.28 20.38
C HIS A 198 -20.30 14.16 20.35
N LYS A 199 -21.30 14.21 21.26
CA LYS A 199 -22.40 13.25 21.26
C LYS A 199 -23.18 13.25 19.93
N ARG A 200 -23.47 14.43 19.37
CA ARG A 200 -24.12 14.53 18.05
C ARG A 200 -23.26 13.94 16.93
N PHE A 201 -21.94 14.07 17.05
CA PHE A 201 -21.00 13.47 16.10
C PHE A 201 -21.00 11.93 16.20
N GLU A 202 -21.06 11.38 17.41
CA GLU A 202 -21.24 9.93 17.63
C GLU A 202 -22.55 9.44 17.01
N GLU A 203 -23.67 10.12 17.29
CA GLU A 203 -25.01 9.79 16.75
C GLU A 203 -25.03 9.82 15.21
N ASP A 204 -24.37 10.80 14.57
CA ASP A 204 -24.25 10.88 13.10
C ASP A 204 -23.43 9.73 12.51
N ILE A 205 -22.37 9.28 13.19
CA ILE A 205 -21.57 8.12 12.78
C ILE A 205 -22.40 6.84 12.87
N GLU A 206 -23.12 6.64 13.98
CA GLU A 206 -23.98 5.48 14.19
C GLU A 206 -25.03 5.39 13.10
N HIS A 207 -25.73 6.50 12.82
CA HIS A 207 -26.73 6.57 11.76
C HIS A 207 -26.13 6.21 10.38
N LYS A 208 -24.95 6.74 10.04
CA LYS A 208 -24.25 6.39 8.79
C LYS A 208 -23.86 4.92 8.71
N ASN A 209 -23.51 4.30 9.82
CA ASN A 209 -23.19 2.87 9.88
C ASN A 209 -24.44 2.01 9.71
N GLU A 210 -25.56 2.40 10.34
CA GLU A 210 -26.86 1.75 10.18
C GLU A 210 -27.34 1.83 8.73
N GLU A 211 -27.25 2.99 8.08
CA GLU A 211 -27.59 3.14 6.66
C GLU A 211 -26.76 2.22 5.76
N LYS A 212 -25.45 2.12 5.99
CA LYS A 212 -24.57 1.21 5.24
C LYS A 212 -24.96 -0.25 5.44
N LEU A 213 -25.28 -0.64 6.66
CA LEU A 213 -25.74 -1.99 6.99
C LEU A 213 -27.08 -2.29 6.29
N SER A 214 -28.04 -1.37 6.36
CA SER A 214 -29.34 -1.49 5.69
C SER A 214 -29.17 -1.65 4.18
N ARG A 215 -28.39 -0.78 3.53
CA ARG A 215 -28.09 -0.88 2.09
C ARG A 215 -27.44 -2.22 1.72
N THR A 216 -26.55 -2.73 2.56
CA THR A 216 -25.92 -4.05 2.35
C THR A 216 -26.95 -5.17 2.43
N GLN A 217 -27.87 -5.11 3.41
CA GLN A 217 -28.96 -6.08 3.53
C GLN A 217 -29.95 -6.00 2.36
N GLU A 218 -30.30 -4.79 1.91
CA GLU A 218 -31.14 -4.56 0.74
C GLU A 218 -30.52 -5.12 -0.53
N LEU A 219 -29.22 -4.87 -0.76
CA LEU A 219 -28.47 -5.40 -1.91
C LEU A 219 -28.38 -6.93 -1.85
N ASN A 220 -28.12 -7.52 -0.68
CA ASN A 220 -28.11 -8.98 -0.51
C ASN A 220 -29.49 -9.59 -0.77
N THR A 221 -30.56 -8.93 -0.30
CA THR A 221 -31.93 -9.37 -0.56
C THR A 221 -32.26 -9.32 -2.05
N ALA A 222 -31.91 -8.22 -2.73
CA ALA A 222 -32.09 -8.08 -4.17
C ALA A 222 -31.25 -9.10 -4.96
N LYS A 223 -30.02 -9.40 -4.51
CA LYS A 223 -29.18 -10.46 -5.09
C LYS A 223 -29.83 -11.83 -4.98
N ILE A 224 -30.35 -12.21 -3.81
CA ILE A 224 -31.03 -13.49 -3.60
C ILE A 224 -32.28 -13.58 -4.50
N GLN A 225 -33.04 -12.49 -4.60
CA GLN A 225 -34.22 -12.42 -5.47
C GLN A 225 -33.84 -12.51 -6.95
N ALA A 226 -32.80 -11.81 -7.39
CA ALA A 226 -32.30 -11.86 -8.76
C ALA A 226 -31.88 -13.27 -9.16
N LEU A 227 -31.09 -13.95 -8.31
CA LEU A 227 -30.67 -15.33 -8.52
C LEU A 227 -31.88 -16.28 -8.62
N LYS A 228 -32.88 -16.11 -7.75
CA LYS A 228 -34.11 -16.90 -7.78
C LYS A 228 -34.95 -16.66 -9.04
N GLU A 229 -35.12 -15.40 -9.46
CA GLU A 229 -35.89 -15.04 -10.66
C GLU A 229 -35.20 -15.52 -11.95
N LEU A 230 -33.86 -15.59 -11.97
CA LEU A 230 -33.08 -16.08 -13.10
C LEU A 230 -32.77 -17.59 -13.05
N GLY A 231 -33.10 -18.27 -11.96
CA GLY A 231 -32.87 -19.71 -11.80
C GLY A 231 -31.41 -20.10 -11.50
N TYR A 232 -30.59 -19.17 -11.01
CA TYR A 232 -29.20 -19.41 -10.63
C TYR A 232 -29.05 -19.64 -9.12
N THR A 233 -28.05 -20.41 -8.72
CA THR A 233 -27.70 -20.64 -7.30
C THR A 233 -26.63 -19.67 -6.80
N GLU A 234 -25.74 -19.21 -7.68
CA GLU A 234 -24.64 -18.30 -7.36
C GLU A 234 -24.24 -17.44 -8.57
N ILE A 235 -23.43 -16.43 -8.30
CA ILE A 235 -22.84 -15.56 -9.34
C ILE A 235 -21.51 -16.15 -9.79
N ASN A 236 -21.32 -16.31 -11.09
CA ASN A 236 -20.08 -16.69 -11.75
C ASN A 236 -19.81 -15.77 -12.94
N GLU A 237 -18.69 -15.97 -13.64
CA GLU A 237 -18.29 -15.10 -14.76
C GLU A 237 -19.31 -15.10 -15.91
N ASP A 238 -20.02 -16.20 -16.12
CA ASP A 238 -20.98 -16.36 -17.21
C ASP A 238 -22.31 -15.63 -16.96
N ASN A 239 -22.77 -15.58 -15.70
CA ASN A 239 -24.07 -15.01 -15.33
C ASN A 239 -23.98 -13.63 -14.64
N ALA A 240 -22.78 -13.15 -14.29
CA ALA A 240 -22.60 -11.92 -13.50
C ALA A 240 -23.31 -10.70 -14.11
N LYS A 241 -23.20 -10.50 -15.42
CA LYS A 241 -23.82 -9.35 -16.09
C LYS A 241 -25.34 -9.36 -15.96
N GLU A 242 -25.95 -10.50 -16.26
CA GLU A 242 -27.40 -10.69 -16.20
C GLU A 242 -27.94 -10.54 -14.77
N VAL A 243 -27.25 -11.14 -13.80
CA VAL A 243 -27.62 -11.05 -12.38
C VAL A 243 -27.50 -9.60 -11.87
N LEU A 244 -26.47 -8.85 -12.27
CA LEU A 244 -26.29 -7.44 -11.88
C LEU A 244 -27.36 -6.53 -12.51
N GLU A 245 -27.69 -6.72 -13.79
CA GLU A 245 -28.78 -6.00 -14.44
C GLU A 245 -30.12 -6.29 -13.74
N LYS A 246 -30.34 -7.54 -13.34
CA LYS A 246 -31.54 -7.94 -12.61
C LYS A 246 -31.61 -7.36 -11.19
N ILE A 247 -30.47 -7.27 -10.49
CA ILE A 247 -30.39 -6.58 -9.18
C ILE A 247 -30.78 -5.11 -9.35
N ALA A 248 -30.26 -4.42 -10.36
CA ALA A 248 -30.59 -3.02 -10.63
C ALA A 248 -32.09 -2.83 -10.94
N GLU A 249 -32.68 -3.74 -11.71
CA GLU A 249 -34.12 -3.75 -12.02
C GLU A 249 -34.98 -3.99 -10.77
N ILE A 250 -34.60 -4.92 -9.88
CA ILE A 250 -35.29 -5.15 -8.61
C ILE A 250 -35.19 -3.94 -7.68
N GLN A 251 -34.04 -3.26 -7.66
CA GLN A 251 -33.82 -2.06 -6.86
C GLN A 251 -34.68 -0.88 -7.37
N SER A 252 -34.86 -0.75 -8.69
CA SER A 252 -35.70 0.33 -9.26
C SER A 252 -37.20 0.13 -9.03
N ARG A 253 -37.68 -1.11 -8.87
CA ARG A 253 -39.08 -1.41 -8.51
C ARG A 253 -39.46 -0.96 -7.09
N LYS A 254 -38.48 -0.74 -6.21
CA LYS A 254 -38.68 -0.35 -4.81
C LYS A 254 -38.66 1.16 -4.57
N VAL A 255 -38.45 1.96 -5.62
CA VAL A 255 -38.45 3.44 -5.59
C VAL A 255 -39.85 3.97 -5.88
#